data_AF-A0A2D8RMB8-F1
#
_entry.id   AF-A0A2D8RMB8-F1
#
_cell.length_a   1.000
_cell.length_b   1.000
_cell.length_c   1.000
_cell.angle_alpha   90.00
_cell.angle_beta   90.00
_cell.angle_gamma   90.00
#
_symmetry.space_group_name_H-M   'P 1'
#
loop_
_entity.id
_entity.type
_entity.pdbx_description
1 polymer ?
#
loop_
_entity_poly.entity_id
_entity_poly.type
_entity_poly.pdbx_seq_one_letter_code
_entity_poly.pdbx_strand_id
1 'polypeptide(L)'
;MKRRKRETEVFSLSFLDCICCGFGAVLLLFVLTVGKKSDTMIDIKAKTEEIIGQMENDLADKDSELKSLQRSLTTIRERNRYATEQIEEKKKMQTELEDEFALLLAKLASMEEDLGKLLEDKENMPMQEEEASIPIPNAVRRQYLTGFDIQGEHVLFLIEASGGMTDDVYEEAVKRQADSDEEKRKAPKWSRVKEGMTWMIANLKPDSLYKIILFNNEITPIESRYGIEWFDPMDEGLTQEVIEKLDEVVPQEGANLEKALDMVDEMPVVPDRVVLIVDGLPTLADSYEGSEVLDSNDRINMFRVAKRALTYPHPVSVLLYPMKNDPGAAVHYWRLANDQGGAMVCPSKSWPNT
;
A
#
# COMPACT_ATOMS: atom_id res chain seq x y z
N MET A 1 -143.61 -20.37 35.07
CA MET A 1 -142.61 -21.47 35.00
C MET A 1 -141.58 -21.12 33.93
N LYS A 2 -140.30 -21.38 34.22
CA LYS A 2 -139.09 -21.30 33.35
C LYS A 2 -138.40 -19.93 33.17
N ARG A 3 -137.37 -19.74 34.02
CA ARG A 3 -136.21 -18.85 33.87
C ARG A 3 -135.32 -19.38 32.73
N ARG A 4 -134.90 -18.54 31.78
CA ARG A 4 -133.86 -18.87 30.78
C ARG A 4 -132.81 -17.75 30.77
N LYS A 5 -131.54 -18.15 30.87
CA LYS A 5 -130.35 -17.34 31.25
C LYS A 5 -130.05 -16.22 30.25
N ARG A 6 -129.52 -15.08 30.76
CA ARG A 6 -128.72 -14.13 29.98
C ARG A 6 -127.48 -14.88 29.48
N GLU A 7 -127.32 -14.97 28.18
CA GLU A 7 -126.08 -15.42 27.56
C GLU A 7 -125.05 -14.33 27.82
N THR A 8 -124.06 -14.66 28.65
CA THR A 8 -122.83 -13.89 28.78
C THR A 8 -122.11 -14.00 27.45
N GLU A 9 -121.91 -12.88 26.75
CA GLU A 9 -120.92 -12.80 25.67
C GLU A 9 -119.53 -12.97 26.30
N VAL A 10 -119.03 -14.19 26.33
CA VAL A 10 -117.73 -14.56 26.94
C VAL A 10 -116.54 -14.14 26.05
N PHE A 11 -116.74 -13.29 25.03
CA PHE A 11 -115.75 -13.13 23.96
C PHE A 11 -115.29 -11.71 23.59
N SER A 12 -115.67 -10.63 24.29
CA SER A 12 -115.30 -9.28 23.81
C SER A 12 -114.30 -8.47 24.65
N LEU A 13 -114.27 -8.57 26.00
CA LEU A 13 -113.38 -7.69 26.80
C LEU A 13 -111.99 -8.30 27.07
N SER A 14 -111.92 -9.52 27.58
CA SER A 14 -110.64 -10.15 27.98
C SER A 14 -109.78 -10.61 26.79
N PHE A 15 -110.39 -10.81 25.63
CA PHE A 15 -109.68 -11.17 24.40
C PHE A 15 -108.95 -9.96 23.78
N LEU A 16 -109.54 -8.77 23.85
CA LEU A 16 -108.93 -7.53 23.38
C LEU A 16 -107.69 -7.16 24.21
N ASP A 17 -107.76 -7.28 25.53
CA ASP A 17 -106.62 -7.01 26.42
C ASP A 17 -105.46 -8.00 26.20
N CYS A 18 -105.75 -9.28 25.98
CA CYS A 18 -104.72 -10.29 25.71
C CYS A 18 -104.04 -10.07 24.36
N ILE A 19 -104.80 -9.68 23.32
CA ILE A 19 -104.24 -9.32 22.01
C ILE A 19 -103.45 -8.02 22.07
N CYS A 20 -103.94 -7.00 22.77
CA CYS A 20 -103.25 -5.72 22.91
C CYS A 20 -101.91 -5.89 23.68
N CYS A 21 -101.89 -6.71 24.73
CA CYS A 21 -100.67 -7.06 25.46
C CYS A 21 -99.69 -7.86 24.60
N GLY A 22 -100.17 -8.88 23.88
CA GLY A 22 -99.34 -9.67 22.95
C GLY A 22 -98.76 -8.83 21.81
N PHE A 23 -99.58 -7.95 21.21
CA PHE A 23 -99.14 -7.04 20.15
C PHE A 23 -98.14 -6.00 20.67
N GLY A 24 -98.34 -5.46 21.88
CA GLY A 24 -97.38 -4.57 22.52
C GLY A 24 -96.02 -5.23 22.78
N ALA A 25 -96.00 -6.49 23.23
CA ALA A 25 -94.76 -7.25 23.41
C ALA A 25 -94.02 -7.49 22.08
N VAL A 26 -94.75 -7.78 21.00
CA VAL A 26 -94.18 -7.93 19.65
C VAL A 26 -93.62 -6.60 19.13
N LEU A 27 -94.33 -5.48 19.33
CA LEU A 27 -93.83 -4.15 18.96
C LEU A 27 -92.57 -3.76 19.73
N LEU A 28 -92.51 -4.01 21.04
CA LEU A 28 -91.31 -3.76 21.83
C LEU A 28 -90.13 -4.63 21.37
N LEU A 29 -90.38 -5.90 21.06
CA LEU A 29 -89.34 -6.78 20.52
C LEU A 29 -88.85 -6.31 19.14
N PHE A 30 -89.76 -5.84 18.28
CA PHE A 30 -89.41 -5.25 16.99
C PHE A 30 -88.56 -3.97 17.14
N VAL A 31 -88.98 -3.03 17.99
CA VAL A 31 -88.25 -1.78 18.23
C VAL A 31 -86.87 -2.05 18.85
N LEU A 32 -86.77 -2.96 19.82
CA LEU A 32 -85.48 -3.33 20.43
C LEU A 32 -84.55 -4.05 19.46
N THR A 33 -85.09 -4.92 18.59
CA THR A 33 -84.27 -5.62 17.60
C THR A 33 -83.82 -4.70 16.46
N VAL A 34 -84.66 -3.78 16.01
CA VAL A 34 -84.29 -2.77 15.00
C VAL A 34 -83.31 -1.75 15.57
N GLY A 35 -83.53 -1.27 16.80
CA GLY A 35 -82.62 -0.36 17.50
C GLY A 35 -81.23 -0.97 17.70
N LYS A 36 -81.15 -2.20 18.22
CA LYS A 36 -79.86 -2.91 18.37
C LYS A 36 -79.16 -3.14 17.04
N LYS A 37 -79.89 -3.48 15.97
CA LYS A 37 -79.31 -3.60 14.62
C LYS A 37 -78.73 -2.28 14.14
N SER A 38 -79.43 -1.17 14.36
CA SER A 38 -78.95 0.17 14.02
C SER A 38 -77.67 0.53 14.76
N ASP A 39 -77.61 0.31 16.08
CA ASP A 39 -76.42 0.60 16.90
C ASP A 39 -75.22 -0.26 16.48
N THR A 40 -75.43 -1.56 16.23
CA THR A 40 -74.37 -2.44 15.73
C THR A 40 -73.90 -2.02 14.34
N MET A 41 -74.79 -1.51 13.48
CA MET A 41 -74.42 -1.06 12.13
C MET A 41 -73.63 0.24 12.16
N ILE A 42 -73.91 1.14 13.11
CA ILE A 42 -73.15 2.38 13.33
C ILE A 42 -71.74 2.04 13.87
N ASP A 43 -71.62 1.16 14.86
CA ASP A 43 -70.33 0.73 15.41
C ASP A 43 -69.46 0.00 14.36
N ILE A 44 -70.08 -0.86 13.55
CA ILE A 44 -69.38 -1.51 12.42
C ILE A 44 -68.90 -0.47 11.41
N LYS A 45 -69.75 0.51 11.04
CA LYS A 45 -69.36 1.57 10.11
C LYS A 45 -68.20 2.41 10.62
N ALA A 46 -68.25 2.83 11.89
CA ALA A 46 -67.18 3.61 12.51
C ALA A 46 -65.85 2.83 12.52
N LYS A 47 -65.87 1.55 12.89
CA LYS A 47 -64.67 0.68 12.83
C LYS A 47 -64.16 0.48 11.41
N THR A 48 -65.05 0.33 10.44
CA THR A 48 -64.61 0.21 9.03
C THR A 48 -64.00 1.50 8.50
N GLU A 49 -64.53 2.67 8.86
CA GLU A 49 -63.95 3.96 8.47
C GLU A 49 -62.58 4.19 9.12
N GLU A 50 -62.42 3.79 10.39
CA GLU A 50 -61.12 3.84 11.08
C GLU A 50 -60.08 2.94 10.40
N ILE A 51 -60.45 1.69 10.08
CA ILE A 51 -59.56 0.74 9.36
C ILE A 51 -59.20 1.28 7.98
N ILE A 52 -60.16 1.85 7.25
CA ILE A 52 -59.90 2.46 5.93
C ILE A 52 -58.90 3.61 6.08
N GLY A 53 -59.09 4.51 7.05
CA GLY A 53 -58.16 5.61 7.30
C GLY A 53 -56.76 5.14 7.68
N GLN A 54 -56.63 4.07 8.47
CA GLN A 54 -55.33 3.46 8.78
C GLN A 54 -54.67 2.88 7.52
N MET A 55 -55.43 2.16 6.69
CA MET A 55 -54.92 1.60 5.43
C MET A 55 -54.51 2.69 4.43
N GLU A 56 -55.23 3.81 4.36
CA GLU A 56 -54.88 4.94 3.50
C GLU A 56 -53.57 5.60 3.94
N ASN A 57 -53.36 5.77 5.24
CA ASN A 57 -52.09 6.29 5.78
C ASN A 57 -50.93 5.33 5.52
N ASP A 58 -51.12 4.03 5.76
CA ASP A 58 -50.11 3.00 5.47
C ASP A 58 -49.73 2.98 3.99
N LEU A 59 -50.71 3.12 3.10
CA LEU A 59 -50.46 3.22 1.65
C LEU A 59 -49.66 4.48 1.30
N ALA A 60 -49.99 5.63 1.89
CA ALA A 60 -49.25 6.88 1.67
C ALA A 60 -47.80 6.78 2.14
N ASP A 61 -47.56 6.18 3.30
CA ASP A 61 -46.22 5.95 3.85
C ASP A 61 -45.41 4.99 2.98
N LYS A 62 -46.03 3.88 2.53
CA LYS A 62 -45.39 2.93 1.61
C LYS A 62 -45.08 3.54 0.25
N ASP A 63 -45.95 4.40 -0.28
CA ASP A 63 -45.67 5.13 -1.52
C ASP A 63 -44.50 6.12 -1.38
N SER A 64 -44.39 6.77 -0.23
CA SER A 64 -43.25 7.64 0.09
C SER A 64 -41.95 6.84 0.19
N GLU A 65 -41.99 5.70 0.89
CA GLU A 65 -40.87 4.77 1.03
C GLU A 65 -40.41 4.25 -0.34
N LEU A 66 -41.35 3.82 -1.19
CA LEU A 66 -41.06 3.37 -2.56
C LEU A 66 -40.40 4.45 -3.41
N LYS A 67 -40.89 5.69 -3.36
CA LYS A 67 -40.26 6.82 -4.07
C LYS A 67 -38.84 7.10 -3.56
N SER A 68 -38.62 7.00 -2.25
CA SER A 68 -37.28 7.18 -1.67
C SER A 68 -36.31 6.09 -2.12
N LEU A 69 -36.79 4.84 -2.16
CA LEU A 69 -36.00 3.68 -2.55
C LEU A 69 -35.67 3.72 -4.04
N GLN A 70 -36.62 4.14 -4.88
CA GLN A 70 -36.39 4.37 -6.32
C GLN A 70 -35.30 5.42 -6.55
N ARG A 71 -35.31 6.54 -5.82
CA ARG A 71 -34.25 7.57 -5.92
C ARG A 71 -32.88 7.06 -5.46
N SER A 72 -32.84 6.27 -4.40
CA SER A 72 -31.59 5.66 -3.93
C SER A 72 -31.03 4.69 -4.98
N LEU A 73 -31.90 3.86 -5.55
CA LEU A 73 -31.55 2.88 -6.58
C LEU A 73 -31.02 3.56 -7.86
N THR A 74 -31.60 4.69 -8.28
CA THR A 74 -31.07 5.46 -9.43
C THR A 74 -29.68 6.01 -9.15
N THR A 75 -29.46 6.59 -7.97
CA THR A 75 -28.13 7.11 -7.58
C THR A 75 -27.07 6.02 -7.52
N ILE A 76 -27.42 4.85 -6.96
CA ILE A 76 -26.50 3.70 -6.89
C ILE A 76 -26.18 3.18 -8.30
N ARG A 77 -27.18 3.12 -9.20
CA ARG A 77 -26.95 2.72 -10.61
C ARG A 77 -26.02 3.68 -11.34
N GLU A 78 -26.18 4.98 -11.15
CA GLU A 78 -25.29 5.98 -11.74
C GLU A 78 -23.86 5.87 -11.20
N ARG A 79 -23.70 5.71 -9.88
CA ARG A 79 -22.39 5.48 -9.26
C ARG A 79 -21.71 4.21 -9.77
N ASN A 80 -22.47 3.11 -9.89
CA ASN A 80 -21.95 1.87 -10.45
C ASN A 80 -21.54 2.03 -11.91
N ARG A 81 -22.33 2.75 -12.72
CA ARG A 81 -21.98 3.04 -14.11
C ARG A 81 -20.66 3.82 -14.20
N TYR A 82 -20.53 4.88 -13.42
CA TYR A 82 -19.30 5.67 -13.37
C TYR A 82 -18.10 4.83 -12.89
N ALA A 83 -18.28 4.01 -11.85
CA ALA A 83 -17.22 3.11 -11.39
C ALA A 83 -16.81 2.10 -12.47
N THR A 84 -17.77 1.54 -13.22
CA THR A 84 -17.46 0.62 -14.32
C THR A 84 -16.72 1.31 -15.47
N GLU A 85 -17.09 2.54 -15.81
CA GLU A 85 -16.39 3.35 -16.82
C GLU A 85 -14.93 3.60 -16.39
N GLN A 86 -14.71 4.00 -15.13
CA GLN A 86 -13.36 4.21 -14.57
C GLN A 86 -12.51 2.93 -14.53
N ILE A 87 -13.13 1.78 -14.26
CA ILE A 87 -12.44 0.48 -14.27
C ILE A 87 -12.00 0.13 -15.70
N GLU A 88 -12.87 0.30 -16.69
CA GLU A 88 -12.54 0.02 -18.08
C GLU A 88 -11.46 0.97 -18.63
N GLU A 89 -11.48 2.24 -18.24
CA GLU A 89 -10.42 3.20 -18.59
C GLU A 89 -9.07 2.79 -18.00
N LYS A 90 -9.04 2.40 -16.71
CA LYS A 90 -7.83 1.90 -16.06
C LYS A 90 -7.31 0.60 -16.67
N LYS A 91 -8.19 -0.32 -17.05
CA LYS A 91 -7.79 -1.55 -17.76
C LYS A 91 -7.13 -1.24 -19.11
N LYS A 92 -7.69 -0.28 -19.87
CA LYS A 92 -7.07 0.16 -21.12
C LYS A 92 -5.68 0.74 -20.90
N MET A 93 -5.53 1.65 -19.93
CA MET A 93 -4.22 2.18 -19.55
C MET A 93 -3.25 1.07 -19.15
N GLN A 94 -3.71 0.06 -18.40
CA GLN A 94 -2.87 -1.07 -18.01
C GLN A 94 -2.42 -1.88 -19.23
N THR A 95 -3.32 -2.19 -20.17
CA THR A 95 -2.95 -2.92 -21.39
C THR A 95 -1.97 -2.12 -22.26
N GLU A 96 -2.17 -0.81 -22.38
CA GLU A 96 -1.24 0.08 -23.10
C GLU A 96 0.15 0.08 -22.46
N LEU A 97 0.21 0.10 -21.13
CA LEU A 97 1.46 0.04 -20.39
C LEU A 97 2.15 -1.33 -20.51
N GLU A 98 1.38 -2.43 -20.52
CA GLU A 98 1.89 -3.78 -20.75
C GLU A 98 2.48 -3.93 -22.17
N ASP A 99 1.81 -3.37 -23.18
CA ASP A 99 2.31 -3.34 -24.56
C ASP A 99 3.58 -2.48 -24.69
N GLU A 100 3.61 -1.31 -24.04
CA GLU A 100 4.81 -0.45 -24.00
C GLU A 100 5.98 -1.15 -23.30
N PHE A 101 5.70 -1.87 -22.21
CA PHE A 101 6.71 -2.65 -21.50
C PHE A 101 7.24 -3.80 -22.37
N ALA A 102 6.38 -4.51 -23.09
CA ALA A 102 6.80 -5.56 -24.03
C ALA A 102 7.67 -4.99 -25.16
N LEU A 103 7.34 -3.80 -25.67
CA LEU A 103 8.15 -3.10 -26.68
C LEU A 103 9.53 -2.72 -26.13
N LEU A 104 9.58 -2.21 -24.89
CA LEU A 104 10.83 -1.89 -24.20
C LEU A 104 11.70 -3.14 -23.98
N LEU A 105 11.11 -4.27 -23.60
CA LEU A 105 11.84 -5.53 -23.47
C LEU A 105 12.41 -6.01 -24.82
N ALA A 106 11.63 -5.93 -25.90
CA ALA A 106 12.13 -6.26 -27.24
C ALA A 106 13.28 -5.32 -27.66
N LYS A 107 13.19 -4.03 -27.31
CA LYS A 107 14.26 -3.06 -27.56
C LYS A 107 15.51 -3.36 -26.74
N LEU A 108 15.37 -3.73 -25.47
CA LEU A 108 16.48 -4.16 -24.63
C LEU A 108 17.18 -5.38 -25.22
N ALA A 109 16.43 -6.40 -25.66
CA ALA A 109 17.01 -7.58 -26.30
C ALA A 109 17.81 -7.22 -27.57
N SER A 110 17.30 -6.29 -28.40
CA SER A 110 18.04 -5.81 -29.57
C SER A 110 19.31 -5.04 -29.19
N MET A 111 19.26 -4.22 -28.14
CA MET A 111 20.42 -3.49 -27.63
C MET A 111 21.46 -4.42 -27.03
N GLU A 112 21.06 -5.50 -26.36
CA GLU A 112 21.98 -6.54 -25.86
C GLU A 112 22.70 -7.25 -27.01
N GLU A 113 22.00 -7.54 -28.11
CA GLU A 113 22.61 -8.12 -29.32
C GLU A 113 23.63 -7.14 -29.95
N ASP A 114 23.27 -5.87 -30.07
CA ASP A 114 24.16 -4.83 -30.59
C ASP A 114 25.38 -4.60 -29.68
N LEU A 115 25.18 -4.66 -28.36
CA LEU A 115 26.25 -4.54 -27.37
C LEU A 115 27.20 -5.75 -27.45
N GLY A 116 26.68 -6.96 -27.69
CA GLY A 116 27.48 -8.14 -27.97
C GLY A 116 28.38 -7.97 -29.19
N LYS A 117 27.83 -7.44 -30.30
CA LYS A 117 28.61 -7.14 -31.52
C LYS A 117 29.68 -6.07 -31.27
N LEU A 118 29.35 -5.01 -30.54
CA LEU A 118 30.31 -3.95 -30.21
C LEU A 118 31.44 -4.43 -29.29
N LEU A 119 31.15 -5.37 -28.37
CA LEU A 119 32.18 -5.99 -27.55
C LEU A 119 33.13 -6.85 -28.39
N GLU A 120 32.59 -7.63 -29.34
CA GLU A 120 33.38 -8.42 -30.28
C GLU A 120 34.24 -7.51 -31.19
N ASP A 121 33.67 -6.41 -31.69
CA ASP A 121 34.40 -5.40 -32.47
C ASP A 121 35.49 -4.70 -31.65
N LYS A 122 35.24 -4.46 -30.36
CA LYS A 122 36.23 -3.90 -29.43
C LYS A 122 37.37 -4.86 -29.14
N GLU A 123 37.09 -6.16 -28.94
CA GLU A 123 38.15 -7.18 -28.78
C GLU A 123 39.02 -7.30 -30.03
N ASN A 124 38.46 -6.99 -31.21
CA ASN A 124 39.17 -7.01 -32.49
C ASN A 124 39.90 -5.70 -32.82
N MET A 125 39.78 -4.63 -32.00
CA MET A 125 40.48 -3.36 -32.21
C MET A 125 41.89 -3.37 -31.57
N PRO A 126 42.94 -2.87 -32.26
CA PRO A 126 44.27 -2.74 -31.67
C PRO A 126 44.26 -1.70 -30.55
N MET A 127 44.66 -2.12 -29.35
CA MET A 127 44.76 -1.30 -28.14
C MET A 127 45.80 -0.18 -28.35
N GLN A 128 45.37 1.09 -28.33
CA GLN A 128 46.28 2.22 -28.12
C GLN A 128 46.46 2.38 -26.60
N GLU A 129 47.65 2.06 -26.12
CA GLU A 129 48.08 2.30 -24.74
C GLU A 129 48.25 3.81 -24.52
N GLU A 130 47.28 4.45 -23.88
CA GLU A 130 47.55 5.69 -23.14
C GLU A 130 47.97 5.30 -21.72
N GLU A 131 49.24 5.57 -21.40
CA GLU A 131 49.87 5.26 -20.12
C GLU A 131 49.15 6.01 -18.97
N ALA A 132 48.49 5.25 -18.09
CA ALA A 132 48.03 5.77 -16.81
C ALA A 132 49.20 5.87 -15.84
N SER A 133 49.44 7.07 -15.31
CA SER A 133 50.36 7.31 -14.20
C SER A 133 49.79 6.69 -12.91
N ILE A 134 50.59 5.83 -12.27
CA ILE A 134 50.43 5.13 -10.98
C ILE A 134 50.04 3.64 -11.13
N PRO A 135 50.82 2.69 -10.55
CA PRO A 135 50.53 1.26 -10.63
C PRO A 135 49.46 0.86 -9.61
N ILE A 136 48.24 0.59 -10.08
CA ILE A 136 47.20 -0.10 -9.31
C ILE A 136 47.27 -1.60 -9.66
N PRO A 137 47.32 -2.53 -8.68
CA PRO A 137 47.15 -3.95 -8.96
C PRO A 137 45.74 -4.18 -9.53
N ASN A 138 45.69 -4.74 -10.75
CA ASN A 138 44.51 -5.03 -11.57
C ASN A 138 43.87 -3.83 -12.31
N ALA A 139 44.54 -3.40 -13.38
CA ALA A 139 44.07 -2.46 -14.37
C ALA A 139 43.19 -3.10 -15.47
N VAL A 140 42.16 -3.86 -15.09
CA VAL A 140 41.03 -4.11 -16.02
C VAL A 140 39.94 -3.11 -15.66
N ARG A 141 40.05 -1.91 -16.23
CA ARG A 141 39.05 -0.84 -16.13
C ARG A 141 37.79 -1.23 -16.92
N ARG A 142 37.13 -2.32 -16.53
CA ARG A 142 35.76 -2.61 -16.93
C ARG A 142 34.89 -1.60 -16.21
N GLN A 143 34.29 -0.72 -16.98
CA GLN A 143 33.27 0.21 -16.53
C GLN A 143 32.02 -0.63 -16.15
N TYR A 144 32.03 -1.29 -14.99
CA TYR A 144 30.92 -2.12 -14.49
C TYR A 144 29.69 -1.28 -14.10
N LEU A 145 29.86 0.04 -14.05
CA LEU A 145 28.92 1.04 -13.58
C LEU A 145 28.60 2.06 -14.69
N THR A 146 28.42 1.62 -15.95
CA THR A 146 28.03 2.55 -17.03
C THR A 146 26.71 3.22 -16.71
N GLY A 147 26.72 4.55 -16.61
CA GLY A 147 25.55 5.36 -16.25
C GLY A 147 25.33 5.57 -14.75
N PHE A 148 26.17 4.99 -13.89
CA PHE A 148 26.13 5.22 -12.44
C PHE A 148 27.22 6.21 -12.05
N ASP A 149 26.80 7.46 -11.87
CA ASP A 149 27.67 8.57 -11.50
C ASP A 149 27.71 8.73 -9.97
N ILE A 150 28.87 8.46 -9.38
CA ILE A 150 29.16 8.65 -7.96
C ILE A 150 29.84 9.99 -7.67
N GLN A 151 30.07 10.81 -8.69
CA GLN A 151 30.86 12.03 -8.55
C GLN A 151 30.00 13.19 -8.01
N GLY A 152 30.60 13.95 -7.10
CA GLY A 152 30.00 15.09 -6.41
C GLY A 152 31.06 15.79 -5.54
N GLU A 153 30.79 17.01 -5.06
CA GLU A 153 31.62 17.67 -4.05
C GLU A 153 31.34 17.08 -2.66
N HIS A 154 30.09 16.70 -2.37
CA HIS A 154 29.65 16.08 -1.11
C HIS A 154 28.84 14.80 -1.37
N VAL A 155 29.52 13.66 -1.33
CA VAL A 155 28.97 12.33 -1.64
C VAL A 155 28.58 11.59 -0.36
N LEU A 156 27.28 11.43 -0.12
CA LEU A 156 26.75 10.65 0.99
C LEU A 156 26.53 9.19 0.56
N PHE A 157 27.14 8.25 1.28
CA PHE A 157 26.85 6.82 1.17
C PHE A 157 25.89 6.42 2.29
N LEU A 158 24.67 6.05 1.93
CA LEU A 158 23.68 5.45 2.82
C LEU A 158 23.72 3.94 2.68
N ILE A 159 24.12 3.23 3.72
CA ILE A 159 24.33 1.78 3.68
C ILE A 159 23.32 1.08 4.56
N GLU A 160 22.51 0.22 3.97
CA GLU A 160 21.66 -0.69 4.74
C GLU A 160 22.54 -1.70 5.49
N ALA A 161 22.39 -1.78 6.81
CA ALA A 161 23.07 -2.74 7.69
C ALA A 161 22.05 -3.68 8.36
N SER A 162 21.04 -4.12 7.60
CA SER A 162 19.97 -5.01 8.06
C SER A 162 20.40 -6.48 8.05
N GLY A 163 19.63 -7.34 8.72
CA GLY A 163 19.89 -8.78 8.69
C GLY A 163 19.87 -9.41 7.29
N GLY A 164 19.15 -8.81 6.33
CA GLY A 164 19.11 -9.25 4.93
C GLY A 164 20.45 -9.12 4.21
N MET A 165 21.33 -8.23 4.68
CA MET A 165 22.65 -8.01 4.11
C MET A 165 23.66 -9.14 4.38
N THR A 166 23.26 -10.18 5.10
CA THR A 166 24.11 -11.36 5.35
C THR A 166 24.10 -12.37 4.19
N ASP A 167 22.99 -12.53 3.46
CA ASP A 167 22.89 -13.51 2.37
C ASP A 167 21.94 -13.06 1.26
N ASP A 168 22.11 -13.61 0.05
CA ASP A 168 21.21 -13.33 -1.07
C ASP A 168 19.87 -14.08 -0.88
N VAL A 169 19.83 -15.13 -0.06
CA VAL A 169 18.62 -15.95 0.17
C VAL A 169 18.02 -15.64 1.53
N TYR A 170 16.73 -15.26 1.55
CA TYR A 170 16.02 -14.90 2.79
C TYR A 170 16.17 -15.95 3.91
N GLU A 171 15.94 -17.23 3.61
CA GLU A 171 16.04 -18.30 4.60
C GLU A 171 17.45 -18.44 5.20
N GLU A 172 18.49 -18.25 4.40
CA GLU A 172 19.88 -18.30 4.86
C GLU A 172 20.22 -17.04 5.66
N ALA A 173 19.76 -15.86 5.23
CA ALA A 173 19.93 -14.62 5.97
C ALA A 173 19.28 -14.69 7.37
N VAL A 174 18.10 -15.32 7.49
CA VAL A 174 17.42 -15.58 8.77
C VAL A 174 18.22 -16.54 9.65
N LYS A 175 18.78 -17.63 9.08
CA LYS A 175 19.65 -18.55 9.85
C LYS A 175 20.88 -17.83 10.38
N ARG A 176 21.51 -17.00 9.55
CA ARG A 176 22.69 -16.19 9.91
C ARG A 176 22.41 -15.17 11.01
N GLN A 177 21.16 -14.82 11.29
CA GLN A 177 20.84 -13.96 12.43
C GLN A 177 21.19 -14.61 13.79
N ALA A 178 21.25 -15.94 13.84
CA ALA A 178 21.69 -16.67 15.03
C ALA A 178 23.21 -16.88 15.11
N ASP A 179 23.96 -16.54 14.05
CA ASP A 179 25.41 -16.65 14.03
C ASP A 179 26.06 -15.62 14.96
N SER A 180 27.34 -15.82 15.27
CA SER A 180 28.13 -14.84 16.02
C SER A 180 28.36 -13.56 15.21
N ASP A 181 28.60 -12.43 15.89
CA ASP A 181 28.90 -11.15 15.23
C ASP A 181 30.08 -11.25 14.26
N GLU A 182 31.07 -12.08 14.56
CA GLU A 182 32.23 -12.30 13.69
C GLU A 182 31.84 -13.00 12.37
N GLU A 183 30.95 -13.99 12.45
CA GLU A 183 30.43 -14.70 11.28
C GLU A 183 29.53 -13.80 10.43
N LYS A 184 28.68 -12.98 11.06
CA LYS A 184 27.85 -11.98 10.36
C LYS A 184 28.69 -10.94 9.62
N ARG A 185 29.78 -10.45 10.23
CA ARG A 185 30.73 -9.52 9.57
C ARG A 185 31.43 -10.12 8.36
N LYS A 186 31.61 -11.45 8.36
CA LYS A 186 32.25 -12.22 7.29
C LYS A 186 31.23 -12.81 6.32
N ALA A 187 29.96 -12.44 6.43
CA ALA A 187 28.92 -12.98 5.57
C ALA A 187 29.18 -12.61 4.10
N PRO A 188 28.84 -13.50 3.13
CA PRO A 188 29.26 -13.32 1.73
C PRO A 188 28.73 -12.04 1.09
N LYS A 189 27.46 -11.68 1.34
CA LYS A 189 26.83 -10.47 0.79
C LYS A 189 27.42 -9.22 1.44
N TRP A 190 27.55 -9.20 2.76
CA TRP A 190 28.15 -8.08 3.50
C TRP A 190 29.60 -7.82 3.10
N SER A 191 30.40 -8.87 2.92
CA SER A 191 31.78 -8.73 2.47
C SER A 191 31.87 -8.02 1.11
N ARG A 192 30.97 -8.36 0.16
CA ARG A 192 30.88 -7.68 -1.14
C ARG A 192 30.45 -6.21 -1.04
N VAL A 193 29.61 -5.87 -0.07
CA VAL A 193 29.20 -4.48 0.19
C VAL A 193 30.41 -3.68 0.67
N LYS A 194 31.18 -4.22 1.62
CA LYS A 194 32.40 -3.58 2.14
C LYS A 194 33.48 -3.41 1.06
N GLU A 195 33.75 -4.44 0.28
CA GLU A 195 34.67 -4.36 -0.85
C GLU A 195 34.21 -3.31 -1.88
N GLY A 196 32.91 -3.28 -2.17
CA GLY A 196 32.30 -2.30 -3.06
C GLY A 196 32.45 -0.87 -2.57
N MET A 197 32.27 -0.65 -1.27
CA MET A 197 32.50 0.63 -0.62
C MET A 197 33.95 1.10 -0.75
N THR A 198 34.90 0.22 -0.44
CA THR A 198 36.34 0.50 -0.62
C THR A 198 36.65 0.89 -2.06
N TRP A 199 36.07 0.17 -3.03
CA TRP A 199 36.22 0.50 -4.45
C TRP A 199 35.61 1.87 -4.79
N MET A 200 34.41 2.20 -4.30
CA MET A 200 33.76 3.48 -4.59
C MET A 200 34.54 4.67 -4.02
N ILE A 201 34.99 4.57 -2.77
CA ILE A 201 35.80 5.62 -2.12
C ILE A 201 37.09 5.85 -2.90
N ALA A 202 37.78 4.78 -3.32
CA ALA A 202 39.01 4.87 -4.11
C ALA A 202 38.82 5.46 -5.52
N ASN A 203 37.57 5.51 -6.03
CA ASN A 203 37.23 6.07 -7.35
C ASN A 203 36.56 7.46 -7.28
N LEU A 204 36.45 8.06 -6.09
CA LEU A 204 36.03 9.45 -5.96
C LEU A 204 37.10 10.39 -6.53
N LYS A 205 36.68 11.58 -6.97
CA LYS A 205 37.64 12.60 -7.39
C LYS A 205 38.41 13.15 -6.17
N PRO A 206 39.63 13.67 -6.38
CA PRO A 206 40.44 14.25 -5.30
C PRO A 206 39.82 15.46 -4.58
N ASP A 207 38.85 16.15 -5.19
CA ASP A 207 38.14 17.31 -4.62
C ASP A 207 36.79 16.94 -3.98
N SER A 208 36.39 15.67 -4.06
CA SER A 208 35.17 15.16 -3.43
C SER A 208 35.38 14.95 -1.93
N LEU A 209 34.36 15.23 -1.15
CA LEU A 209 34.25 14.81 0.24
C LEU A 209 33.18 13.72 0.36
N TYR A 210 33.37 12.77 1.25
CA TYR A 210 32.41 11.69 1.46
C TYR A 210 32.01 11.51 2.92
N LYS A 211 30.80 10.96 3.12
CA LYS A 211 30.30 10.58 4.45
C LYS A 211 29.59 9.24 4.35
N ILE A 212 29.79 8.37 5.32
CA ILE A 212 29.14 7.05 5.37
C ILE A 212 28.19 7.02 6.56
N ILE A 213 26.93 6.68 6.28
CA ILE A 213 25.90 6.52 7.28
C ILE A 213 25.24 5.17 7.07
N LEU A 214 25.25 4.36 8.12
CA LEU A 214 24.60 3.06 8.13
C LEU A 214 23.20 3.20 8.71
N PHE A 215 22.27 2.39 8.21
CA PHE A 215 20.92 2.34 8.74
C PHE A 215 20.39 0.92 8.83
N ASN A 216 19.65 0.67 9.90
CA ASN A 216 18.82 -0.52 10.10
C ASN A 216 17.50 -0.06 10.75
N ASN A 217 17.22 -0.38 12.00
CA ASN A 217 16.16 0.27 12.79
C ASN A 217 16.60 1.65 13.32
N GLU A 218 17.90 1.90 13.41
CA GLU A 218 18.54 3.14 13.83
C GLU A 218 19.50 3.67 12.75
N ILE A 219 19.97 4.90 12.92
CA ILE A 219 20.99 5.52 12.06
C ILE A 219 22.30 5.56 12.82
N THR A 220 23.37 5.04 12.20
CA THR A 220 24.71 5.04 12.76
C THR A 220 25.71 5.65 11.76
N PRO A 221 26.17 6.90 11.95
CA PRO A 221 27.25 7.46 11.15
C PRO A 221 28.58 6.75 11.48
N ILE A 222 29.45 6.59 10.47
CA ILE A 222 30.83 6.16 10.75
C ILE A 222 31.60 7.34 11.36
N GLU A 223 32.24 7.08 12.50
CA GLU A 223 33.09 8.05 13.18
C GLU A 223 34.57 7.76 12.91
N SER A 224 35.37 8.82 12.76
CA SER A 224 36.83 8.77 12.70
C SER A 224 37.45 9.52 13.90
N ARG A 225 38.77 9.59 13.96
CA ARG A 225 39.54 10.42 14.90
C ARG A 225 39.15 11.91 14.89
N TYR A 226 38.52 12.39 13.83
CA TYR A 226 38.01 13.77 13.70
C TYR A 226 36.50 13.88 13.96
N GLY A 227 35.84 12.80 14.38
CA GLY A 227 34.40 12.73 14.62
C GLY A 227 33.62 12.26 13.38
N ILE A 228 32.40 12.78 13.24
CA ILE A 228 31.41 12.41 12.21
C ILE A 228 31.37 13.39 11.01
N GLU A 229 32.49 14.07 10.77
CA GLU A 229 32.61 15.05 9.69
C GLU A 229 32.70 14.40 8.31
N TRP A 230 32.74 15.23 7.27
CA TRP A 230 33.02 14.81 5.91
C TRP A 230 34.50 14.43 5.75
N PHE A 231 34.77 13.34 5.04
CA PHE A 231 36.10 12.75 4.89
C PHE A 231 36.67 13.03 3.49
N ASP A 232 37.98 13.28 3.42
CA ASP A 232 38.73 13.47 2.18
C ASP A 232 39.28 12.10 1.70
N PRO A 233 38.92 11.62 0.49
CA PRO A 233 39.41 10.35 -0.05
C PRO A 233 40.92 10.33 -0.29
N MET A 234 41.59 11.50 -0.33
CA MET A 234 43.05 11.61 -0.49
C MET A 234 43.80 11.46 0.85
N ASP A 235 43.12 11.53 2.00
CA ASP A 235 43.73 11.15 3.29
C ASP A 235 43.68 9.63 3.43
N GLU A 236 44.73 8.96 2.96
CA GLU A 236 44.87 7.49 3.02
C GLU A 236 44.71 6.96 4.45
N GLY A 237 45.24 7.68 5.46
CA GLY A 237 45.19 7.25 6.85
C GLY A 237 43.81 7.38 7.47
N LEU A 238 43.02 8.39 7.07
CA LEU A 238 41.61 8.53 7.44
C LEU A 238 40.75 7.49 6.72
N THR A 239 41.00 7.29 5.43
CA THR A 239 40.25 6.33 4.59
C THR A 239 40.42 4.91 5.13
N GLN A 240 41.64 4.53 5.51
CA GLN A 240 41.89 3.24 6.14
C GLN A 240 41.14 3.07 7.47
N GLU A 241 41.14 4.11 8.33
CA GLU A 241 40.41 4.10 9.60
C GLU A 241 38.90 3.93 9.39
N VAL A 242 38.33 4.60 8.39
CA VAL A 242 36.91 4.48 8.02
C VAL A 242 36.57 3.07 7.51
N ILE A 243 37.46 2.46 6.72
CA ILE A 243 37.29 1.08 6.24
C ILE A 243 37.36 0.08 7.41
N GLU A 244 38.31 0.26 8.33
CA GLU A 244 38.42 -0.57 9.54
C GLU A 244 37.16 -0.45 10.41
N LYS A 245 36.59 0.75 10.54
CA LYS A 245 35.31 0.98 11.23
C LYS A 245 34.14 0.29 10.53
N LEU A 246 34.10 0.35 9.20
CA LEU A 246 33.09 -0.36 8.41
C LEU A 246 33.20 -1.90 8.58
N ASP A 247 34.42 -2.43 8.72
CA ASP A 247 34.66 -3.85 8.97
C ASP A 247 34.12 -4.35 10.32
N GLU A 248 34.03 -3.46 11.32
CA GLU A 248 33.47 -3.74 12.65
C GLU A 248 31.93 -3.81 12.66
N VAL A 249 31.26 -3.30 11.61
CA VAL A 249 29.80 -3.23 11.57
C VAL A 249 29.17 -4.60 11.33
N VAL A 250 28.20 -4.93 12.20
CA VAL A 250 27.44 -6.17 12.16
C VAL A 250 26.08 -5.91 11.51
N PRO A 251 25.75 -6.56 10.38
CA PRO A 251 24.42 -6.46 9.77
C PRO A 251 23.38 -7.20 10.63
N GLN A 252 22.37 -6.47 11.12
CA GLN A 252 21.35 -6.98 12.03
C GLN A 252 20.09 -6.10 12.03
N GLU A 253 19.03 -6.58 12.68
CA GLU A 253 17.72 -5.91 12.77
C GLU A 253 17.02 -5.73 11.41
N GLY A 254 15.88 -5.04 11.41
CA GLY A 254 15.13 -4.67 10.20
C GLY A 254 15.68 -3.41 9.51
N ALA A 255 15.16 -3.11 8.32
CA ALA A 255 15.55 -1.97 7.50
C ALA A 255 14.48 -0.88 7.52
N ASN A 256 14.81 0.29 8.08
CA ASN A 256 13.98 1.48 8.13
C ASN A 256 14.49 2.53 7.15
N LEU A 257 14.03 2.43 5.90
CA LEU A 257 14.43 3.35 4.83
C LEU A 257 13.84 4.76 5.03
N GLU A 258 12.66 4.87 5.65
CA GLU A 258 12.03 6.17 5.92
C GLU A 258 12.95 7.05 6.77
N LYS A 259 13.40 6.51 7.90
CA LYS A 259 14.33 7.17 8.80
C LYS A 259 15.62 7.60 8.11
N ALA A 260 16.19 6.71 7.27
CA ALA A 260 17.42 6.99 6.53
C ALA A 260 17.26 8.13 5.51
N LEU A 261 16.12 8.20 4.82
CA LEU A 261 15.84 9.25 3.84
C LEU A 261 15.46 10.58 4.51
N ASP A 262 14.68 10.55 5.60
CA ASP A 262 14.34 11.74 6.38
C ASP A 262 15.60 12.45 6.90
N MET A 263 16.59 11.67 7.39
CA MET A 263 17.84 12.23 7.87
C MET A 263 18.60 13.03 6.80
N VAL A 264 18.48 12.67 5.51
CA VAL A 264 19.19 13.37 4.43
C VAL A 264 18.77 14.83 4.37
N ASP A 265 17.49 15.08 4.60
CA ASP A 265 16.91 16.43 4.57
C ASP A 265 17.27 17.25 5.82
N GLU A 266 17.62 16.59 6.92
CA GLU A 266 18.03 17.22 8.18
C GLU A 266 19.54 17.49 8.30
N MET A 267 20.34 17.09 7.30
CA MET A 267 21.79 17.26 7.35
C MET A 267 22.21 18.74 7.35
N PRO A 268 23.15 19.16 8.22
CA PRO A 268 23.66 20.53 8.23
C PRO A 268 24.33 20.94 6.91
N VAL A 269 25.00 19.99 6.25
CA VAL A 269 25.58 20.14 4.91
C VAL A 269 24.80 19.22 4.00
N VAL A 270 24.11 19.80 3.02
CA VAL A 270 23.30 19.06 2.06
C VAL A 270 24.25 18.34 1.10
N PRO A 271 24.19 16.99 1.00
CA PRO A 271 24.92 16.27 -0.05
C PRO A 271 24.48 16.77 -1.43
N ASP A 272 25.38 16.74 -2.40
CA ASP A 272 25.00 16.91 -3.81
C ASP A 272 24.81 15.56 -4.51
N ARG A 273 25.26 14.47 -3.87
CA ARG A 273 25.09 13.10 -4.34
C ARG A 273 24.76 12.18 -3.17
N VAL A 274 23.71 11.37 -3.35
CA VAL A 274 23.42 10.26 -2.44
C VAL A 274 23.57 8.94 -3.20
N VAL A 275 24.34 8.03 -2.61
CA VAL A 275 24.46 6.64 -3.06
C VAL A 275 23.80 5.76 -2.00
N LEU A 276 22.63 5.23 -2.33
CA LEU A 276 21.86 4.33 -1.48
C LEU A 276 22.23 2.88 -1.78
N ILE A 277 22.73 2.16 -0.78
CA ILE A 277 23.12 0.75 -0.89
C ILE A 277 22.13 -0.07 -0.07
N VAL A 278 21.38 -0.91 -0.77
CA VAL A 278 20.21 -1.60 -0.23
C VAL A 278 20.14 -3.02 -0.75
N ASP A 279 19.33 -3.82 -0.08
CA ASP A 279 19.24 -5.25 -0.30
C ASP A 279 17.86 -5.71 -0.82
N GLY A 280 16.83 -4.94 -0.47
CA GLY A 280 15.43 -5.24 -0.75
C GLY A 280 14.49 -4.12 -0.27
N LEU A 281 13.19 -4.36 -0.31
CA LEU A 281 12.21 -3.42 0.25
C LEU A 281 12.36 -3.30 1.77
N PRO A 282 12.07 -2.13 2.37
CA PRO A 282 12.15 -1.93 3.82
C PRO A 282 11.25 -2.92 4.58
N THR A 283 11.65 -3.22 5.82
CA THR A 283 10.91 -4.09 6.74
C THR A 283 10.38 -3.34 7.97
N LEU A 284 10.82 -2.10 8.16
CA LEU A 284 10.38 -1.18 9.21
C LEU A 284 10.05 0.19 8.59
N ALA A 285 9.18 0.94 9.25
CA ALA A 285 8.86 2.33 8.95
C ALA A 285 8.39 3.00 10.25
N ASP A 286 8.64 4.31 10.39
CA ASP A 286 8.23 5.09 11.55
C ASP A 286 6.78 5.55 11.44
N SER A 287 6.33 5.92 10.23
CA SER A 287 4.98 6.43 9.98
C SER A 287 3.99 5.39 9.44
N TYR A 288 4.39 4.12 9.33
CA TYR A 288 3.53 3.03 8.86
C TYR A 288 3.59 1.82 9.78
N GLU A 289 2.47 1.53 10.44
CA GLU A 289 2.27 0.29 11.19
C GLU A 289 1.88 -0.82 10.20
N GLY A 290 2.77 -1.79 10.01
CA GLY A 290 2.50 -2.98 9.19
C GLY A 290 1.56 -3.98 9.87
N SER A 291 1.16 -5.00 9.13
CA SER A 291 0.36 -6.12 9.65
C SER A 291 1.18 -6.97 10.66
N GLU A 292 0.51 -7.74 11.51
CA GLU A 292 1.17 -8.67 12.47
C GLU A 292 2.16 -9.64 11.80
N VAL A 293 1.87 -10.02 10.56
CA VAL A 293 2.79 -10.76 9.68
C VAL A 293 3.08 -9.88 8.48
N LEU A 294 4.34 -9.46 8.34
CA LEU A 294 4.79 -8.59 7.26
C LEU A 294 4.52 -9.23 5.89
N ASP A 295 3.65 -8.62 5.09
CA ASP A 295 3.37 -9.04 3.73
C ASP A 295 4.10 -8.16 2.68
N SER A 296 4.01 -8.54 1.41
CA SER A 296 4.63 -7.77 0.33
C SER A 296 4.01 -6.37 0.16
N ASN A 297 2.72 -6.19 0.47
CA ASN A 297 2.05 -4.89 0.33
C ASN A 297 2.51 -3.92 1.41
N ASP A 298 2.71 -4.39 2.64
CA ASP A 298 3.24 -3.62 3.76
C ASP A 298 4.63 -3.09 3.41
N ARG A 299 5.53 -3.93 2.91
CA ARG A 299 6.87 -3.51 2.47
C ARG A 299 6.83 -2.45 1.35
N ILE A 300 5.90 -2.59 0.41
CA ILE A 300 5.69 -1.57 -0.65
C ILE A 300 5.14 -0.26 -0.07
N ASN A 301 4.25 -0.34 0.92
CA ASN A 301 3.70 0.84 1.59
C ASN A 301 4.77 1.55 2.44
N MET A 302 5.61 0.81 3.17
CA MET A 302 6.78 1.32 3.88
C MET A 302 7.73 2.06 2.92
N PHE A 303 8.04 1.45 1.77
CA PHE A 303 8.82 2.10 0.72
C PHE A 303 8.17 3.38 0.20
N ARG A 304 6.84 3.37 -0.01
CA ARG A 304 6.12 4.54 -0.50
C ARG A 304 6.15 5.68 0.51
N VAL A 305 6.07 5.38 1.80
CA VAL A 305 6.19 6.38 2.87
C VAL A 305 7.60 6.94 2.88
N ALA A 306 8.63 6.09 2.86
CA ALA A 306 10.03 6.53 2.79
C ALA A 306 10.32 7.44 1.59
N LYS A 307 9.77 7.12 0.41
CA LYS A 307 9.89 7.97 -0.78
C LYS A 307 9.21 9.34 -0.63
N ARG A 308 8.12 9.43 0.13
CA ARG A 308 7.43 10.72 0.37
C ARG A 308 8.17 11.59 1.38
N ALA A 309 8.86 10.95 2.31
CA ALA A 309 9.73 11.58 3.29
C ALA A 309 10.87 12.35 2.60
N LEU A 310 11.45 11.76 1.54
CA LEU A 310 12.54 12.36 0.78
C LEU A 310 12.13 13.64 0.02
N THR A 311 12.52 14.81 0.54
CA THR A 311 12.36 16.13 -0.10
C THR A 311 13.65 16.64 -0.77
N TYR A 312 14.73 15.87 -0.63
CA TYR A 312 16.04 16.07 -1.24
C TYR A 312 16.00 16.37 -2.76
N PRO A 313 16.62 17.46 -3.24
CA PRO A 313 16.50 17.90 -4.63
C PRO A 313 17.62 17.39 -5.57
N HIS A 314 18.62 16.65 -5.08
CA HIS A 314 19.74 16.20 -5.90
C HIS A 314 19.67 14.69 -6.22
N PRO A 315 20.53 14.18 -7.12
CA PRO A 315 20.49 12.78 -7.53
C PRO A 315 20.67 11.77 -6.39
N VAL A 316 19.77 10.78 -6.38
CA VAL A 316 19.87 9.57 -5.55
C VAL A 316 20.13 8.37 -6.46
N SER A 317 21.34 7.85 -6.42
CA SER A 317 21.71 6.62 -7.14
C SER A 317 21.58 5.42 -6.20
N VAL A 318 21.15 4.27 -6.72
CA VAL A 318 20.90 3.06 -5.93
C VAL A 318 21.80 1.92 -6.38
N LEU A 319 22.52 1.33 -5.44
CA LEU A 319 23.25 0.08 -5.62
C LEU A 319 22.48 -1.04 -4.90
N LEU A 320 21.72 -1.82 -5.66
CA LEU A 320 20.89 -2.89 -5.12
C LEU A 320 21.65 -4.22 -5.10
N TYR A 321 21.79 -4.82 -3.93
CA TYR A 321 22.24 -6.20 -3.74
C TYR A 321 21.04 -7.13 -3.58
N PRO A 322 20.39 -7.56 -4.69
CA PRO A 322 19.05 -8.10 -4.65
C PRO A 322 18.96 -9.37 -3.82
N MET A 323 18.02 -9.40 -2.89
CA MET A 323 17.57 -10.63 -2.25
C MET A 323 16.74 -11.48 -3.23
N LYS A 324 16.96 -12.79 -3.24
CA LYS A 324 16.14 -13.74 -4.01
C LYS A 324 14.70 -13.69 -3.52
N ASN A 325 13.76 -13.75 -4.46
CA ASN A 325 12.31 -13.71 -4.23
C ASN A 325 11.77 -12.36 -3.73
N ASP A 326 12.52 -11.26 -3.87
CA ASP A 326 12.00 -9.89 -3.75
C ASP A 326 12.07 -9.14 -5.11
N PRO A 327 11.33 -9.58 -6.14
CA PRO A 327 11.39 -8.95 -7.47
C PRO A 327 10.83 -7.52 -7.47
N GLY A 328 10.00 -7.16 -6.48
CA GLY A 328 9.41 -5.83 -6.37
C GLY A 328 10.44 -4.75 -6.06
N ALA A 329 11.47 -5.07 -5.27
CA ALA A 329 12.51 -4.12 -4.88
C ALA A 329 13.18 -3.44 -6.08
N ALA A 330 13.58 -4.20 -7.10
CA ALA A 330 14.27 -3.65 -8.27
C ALA A 330 13.43 -2.59 -9.00
N VAL A 331 12.14 -2.85 -9.21
CA VAL A 331 11.23 -1.90 -9.88
C VAL A 331 11.06 -0.63 -9.06
N HIS A 332 10.90 -0.77 -7.74
CA HIS A 332 10.70 0.36 -6.82
C HIS A 332 11.93 1.26 -6.72
N TYR A 333 13.12 0.67 -6.55
CA TYR A 333 14.38 1.42 -6.49
C TYR A 333 14.78 2.02 -7.84
N TRP A 334 14.54 1.33 -8.95
CA TRP A 334 14.76 1.90 -10.28
C TRP A 334 13.94 3.17 -10.47
N ARG A 335 12.65 3.12 -10.10
CA ARG A 335 11.77 4.29 -10.18
C ARG A 335 12.18 5.41 -9.22
N LEU A 336 12.64 5.08 -8.01
CA LEU A 336 13.17 6.09 -7.08
C LEU A 336 14.38 6.81 -7.68
N ALA A 337 15.36 6.06 -8.18
CA ALA A 337 16.56 6.62 -8.78
C ALA A 337 16.22 7.48 -10.00
N ASN A 338 15.37 6.97 -10.91
CA ASN A 338 14.95 7.70 -12.10
C ASN A 338 14.19 8.98 -11.76
N ASP A 339 13.27 8.94 -10.80
CA ASP A 339 12.48 10.12 -10.40
C ASP A 339 13.37 11.20 -9.75
N GLN A 340 14.47 10.79 -9.08
CA GLN A 340 15.45 11.71 -8.48
C GLN A 340 16.61 12.08 -9.42
N GLY A 341 16.62 11.62 -10.67
CA GLY A 341 17.70 11.91 -11.63
C GLY A 341 19.02 11.17 -11.35
N GLY A 342 18.98 10.10 -10.56
CA GLY A 342 20.08 9.15 -10.37
C GLY A 342 19.94 7.91 -11.24
N ALA A 343 20.74 6.88 -10.94
CA ALA A 343 20.71 5.59 -11.63
C ALA A 343 20.68 4.43 -10.64
N MET A 344 20.10 3.30 -11.05
CA MET A 344 20.10 2.06 -10.28
C MET A 344 21.01 1.03 -10.96
N VAL A 345 21.87 0.38 -10.18
CA VAL A 345 22.71 -0.74 -10.64
C VAL A 345 22.59 -1.92 -9.68
N CYS A 346 22.55 -3.13 -10.25
CA CYS A 346 22.73 -4.38 -9.53
C CYS A 346 24.14 -4.92 -9.82
N PRO A 347 25.11 -4.80 -8.90
CA PRO A 347 26.47 -5.24 -9.16
C PRO A 347 26.54 -6.77 -9.29
N SER A 348 27.40 -7.24 -10.18
CA SER A 348 27.63 -8.67 -10.37
C SER A 348 28.18 -9.32 -9.09
N LYS A 349 28.08 -10.65 -9.01
CA LYS A 349 28.65 -11.40 -7.87
C LYS A 349 30.18 -11.32 -7.78
N SER A 350 30.86 -11.03 -8.89
CA SER A 350 32.32 -10.93 -8.97
C SER A 350 32.85 -9.51 -8.75
N TRP A 351 31.97 -8.50 -8.70
CA TRP A 351 32.38 -7.13 -8.42
C TRP A 351 32.64 -6.95 -6.92
N PRO A 352 33.72 -6.24 -6.53
CA PRO A 352 34.66 -5.48 -7.38
C PRO A 352 35.92 -6.23 -7.83
N ASN A 353 36.13 -7.47 -7.38
CA ASN A 353 37.40 -8.22 -7.48
C ASN A 353 37.68 -8.90 -8.84
N THR A 354 37.27 -8.33 -9.98
CA THR A 354 37.54 -8.94 -11.31
C THR A 354 38.58 -8.22 -12.13
#